data_AF-A0A924J6S1-F1
#
_entry.id   AF-A0A924J6S1-F1
#
_cell.length_a   1.000
_cell.length_b   1.000
_cell.length_c   1.000
_cell.angle_alpha   90.00
_cell.angle_beta   90.00
_cell.angle_gamma   90.00
#
_symmetry.space_group_name_H-M   'P 1'
#
loop_
_entity.id
_entity.type
_entity.pdbx_description
1 polymer ?
#
loop_
_entity_poly.entity_id
_entity_poly.type
_entity_poly.pdbx_seq_one_letter_code
_entity_poly.pdbx_strand_id
1 'polypeptide(L)'
;MSVTEIDKQLKALNEEYDQLWMSEFEVWEKEFKLDYDDPARADFVEQRRLKNVRIEEIRRERSKLYDLRNEAFKFELKRFTRPSQRFAGLMSRGLGPLPESAKLIHPTEKNLGKVRSFRWLAFGLMLIAISSLVTLTILVPWMRTSPATLLVALFSTWFGSTIGPFVGLAASIGLMFFFPSGITSKFYKGKFLNKAAMFEEQWFRMGAENWTIRQRVYSCAAFGIVHIVNVFYPIASIFVVGMMGGVFMLVYLRFFKKTGSTKLATLASAKLHASYNRFAFLYIFAALGLTTVYVIVSSLMS
;
A
#
# COMPACT_ATOMS: atom_id res chain seq x y z
N MET A 1 20.52 7.53 13.04
CA MET A 1 19.41 7.60 14.01
C MET A 1 18.12 7.20 13.30
N SER A 2 17.26 6.37 13.89
CA SER A 2 15.95 6.03 13.29
C SER A 2 14.98 7.20 13.47
N VAL A 3 13.91 7.28 12.65
CA VAL A 3 12.87 8.31 12.80
C VAL A 3 12.26 8.25 14.22
N THR A 4 12.06 7.05 14.76
CA THR A 4 11.53 6.85 16.12
C THR A 4 12.43 7.43 17.21
N GLU A 5 13.75 7.28 17.09
CA GLU A 5 14.69 7.83 18.07
C GLU A 5 14.72 9.37 18.00
N ILE A 6 14.63 9.93 16.80
CA ILE A 6 14.53 11.38 16.58
C ILE A 6 13.22 11.95 17.17
N ASP A 7 12.09 11.25 16.96
CA ASP A 7 10.79 11.66 17.51
C ASP A 7 10.80 11.66 19.05
N LYS A 8 11.48 10.69 19.68
CA LYS A 8 11.65 10.64 21.14
C LYS A 8 12.44 11.84 21.68
N GLN A 9 13.54 12.21 21.01
CA GLN A 9 14.35 13.36 21.40
C GLN A 9 13.61 14.68 21.18
N LEU A 10 12.89 14.82 20.06
CA LEU A 10 12.03 15.99 19.81
C LEU A 10 10.95 16.13 20.89
N LYS A 11 10.36 15.01 21.35
CA LYS A 11 9.37 15.04 22.42
C LYS A 11 9.97 15.56 23.74
N ALA A 12 11.13 15.04 24.13
CA ALA A 12 11.82 15.49 25.35
C ALA A 12 12.17 16.99 25.31
N LEU A 13 12.66 17.49 24.17
CA LEU A 13 12.97 18.92 24.01
C LEU A 13 11.73 19.82 24.02
N ASN A 14 10.59 19.34 23.52
CA ASN A 14 9.34 20.08 23.62
C ASN A 14 8.85 20.15 25.06
N GLU A 15 8.92 19.04 25.80
CA GLU A 15 8.56 19.00 27.23
C GLU A 15 9.45 19.95 28.05
N GLU A 16 10.76 19.98 27.78
CA GLU A 16 11.69 20.93 28.42
C GLU A 16 11.39 22.39 28.06
N TYR A 17 11.11 22.67 26.78
CA TYR A 17 10.72 24.01 26.31
C TYR A 17 9.45 24.50 27.02
N ASP A 18 8.44 23.65 27.12
CA ASP A 18 7.16 23.99 27.76
C ASP A 18 7.35 24.26 29.25
N GLN A 19 8.18 23.48 29.94
CA GLN A 19 8.54 23.73 31.36
C GLN A 19 9.26 25.07 31.55
N LEU A 20 10.23 25.38 30.68
CA LEU A 20 10.95 26.66 30.74
C LEU A 20 10.02 27.84 30.51
N TRP A 21 9.12 27.73 29.52
CA TRP A 21 8.13 28.75 29.21
C TRP A 21 7.14 29.00 30.36
N MET A 22 6.63 27.93 30.96
CA MET A 22 5.73 28.06 32.13
C MET A 22 6.44 28.69 33.33
N SER A 23 7.69 28.32 33.58
CA SER A 23 8.49 28.90 34.66
C SER A 23 8.92 30.35 34.41
N GLU A 24 8.93 30.81 33.15
CA GLU A 24 9.21 32.21 32.80
C GLU A 24 8.08 33.13 33.28
N PHE A 25 6.83 32.67 33.16
CA PHE A 25 5.67 33.40 33.65
C PHE A 25 5.75 33.64 35.16
N GLU A 26 6.14 32.62 35.94
CA GLU A 26 6.32 32.75 37.39
C GLU A 26 7.44 33.72 37.78
N VAL A 27 8.54 33.73 37.02
CA VAL A 27 9.66 34.67 37.22
C VAL A 27 9.23 36.10 36.87
N TRP A 28 8.48 36.27 35.78
CA TRP A 28 7.97 37.57 35.36
C TRP A 28 6.97 38.14 36.38
N GLU A 29 6.05 37.31 36.90
CA GLU A 29 5.07 37.74 37.91
C GLU A 29 5.74 38.19 39.21
N LYS A 30 6.83 37.51 39.62
CA LYS A 30 7.62 37.88 40.80
C LYS A 30 8.40 39.17 40.58
N GLU A 31 9.02 39.34 39.41
CA GLU A 31 9.74 40.58 39.07
C GLU A 31 8.79 41.79 39.02
N PHE A 32 7.59 41.63 38.46
CA PHE A 32 6.60 42.70 38.33
C PHE A 32 6.12 43.27 39.68
N LYS A 33 6.26 42.49 40.76
CA LYS A 33 5.90 42.89 42.13
C LYS A 33 7.02 43.67 42.85
N LEU A 34 8.21 43.78 42.25
CA LEU A 34 9.35 44.51 42.80
C LEU A 34 9.38 45.94 42.24
N ASP A 35 9.85 46.88 43.06
CA ASP A 35 10.12 48.23 42.60
C ASP A 35 11.29 48.25 41.60
N TYR A 36 11.30 49.25 40.72
CA TYR A 36 12.26 49.32 39.62
C TYR A 36 13.72 49.28 40.09
N ASP A 37 14.00 49.87 41.25
CA ASP A 37 15.33 50.00 41.88
C ASP A 37 15.64 48.89 42.90
N ASP A 38 14.79 47.87 43.05
CA ASP A 38 15.03 46.78 43.99
C ASP A 38 16.25 45.94 43.56
N PRO A 39 17.28 45.78 44.40
CA PRO A 39 18.47 45.00 44.07
C PRO A 39 18.16 43.52 43.79
N ALA A 40 17.08 42.95 44.34
CA ALA A 40 16.64 41.58 44.06
C ALA A 40 16.21 41.40 42.60
N ARG A 41 15.88 42.49 41.89
CA ARG A 41 15.52 42.46 40.47
C ARG A 41 16.68 42.01 39.57
N ALA A 42 17.93 42.28 39.97
CA ALA A 42 19.13 41.87 39.22
C ALA A 42 19.21 40.34 39.07
N ASP A 43 18.85 39.60 40.13
CA ASP A 43 18.85 38.13 40.11
C ASP A 43 17.80 37.57 39.15
N PHE A 44 16.61 38.18 39.08
CA PHE A 44 15.56 37.78 38.15
C PHE A 44 15.92 38.08 36.69
N VAL A 45 16.61 39.20 36.44
CA VAL A 45 17.14 39.53 35.11
C VAL A 45 18.16 38.49 34.66
N GLU A 46 19.07 38.07 35.55
CA GLU A 46 20.06 37.02 35.22
C GLU A 46 19.40 35.65 35.02
N GLN A 47 18.41 35.29 35.84
CA GLN A 47 17.64 34.06 35.63
C GLN A 47 16.92 34.04 34.28
N ARG A 48 16.32 35.17 33.87
CA ARG A 48 15.71 35.31 32.54
C ARG A 48 16.74 35.18 31.43
N ARG A 49 17.92 35.80 31.59
CA ARG A 49 19.03 35.69 30.63
C ARG A 49 19.43 34.23 30.42
N LEU A 50 19.63 33.48 31.50
CA LEU A 50 19.98 32.05 31.44
C LEU A 50 18.89 31.20 30.78
N LYS A 51 17.62 31.45 31.12
CA LYS A 51 16.48 30.77 30.46
C LYS A 51 16.42 31.04 28.97
N ASN A 52 16.59 32.30 28.56
CA ASN A 52 16.61 32.68 27.15
C ASN A 52 17.75 32.01 26.38
N VAL A 53 18.93 31.89 26.98
CA VAL A 53 20.05 31.12 26.39
C VAL A 53 19.66 29.66 26.19
N ARG A 54 19.06 29.01 27.19
CA ARG A 54 18.62 27.61 27.08
C ARG A 54 17.51 27.42 26.06
N ILE A 55 16.55 28.35 25.99
CA ILE A 55 15.49 28.35 24.97
C ILE A 55 16.08 28.40 23.56
N GLU A 56 17.09 29.26 23.34
CA GLU A 56 17.78 29.34 22.05
C GLU A 56 18.59 28.08 21.72
N GLU A 57 19.21 27.43 22.70
CA GLU A 57 19.84 26.12 22.52
C GLU A 57 18.83 25.06 22.11
N ILE A 58 17.69 24.96 22.82
CA ILE A 58 16.61 24.03 22.49
C ILE A 58 16.09 24.29 21.08
N ARG A 59 15.91 25.56 20.67
CA ARG A 59 15.51 25.91 19.29
C ARG A 59 16.52 25.40 18.26
N ARG A 60 17.81 25.58 18.50
CA ARG A 60 18.87 25.07 17.60
C ARG A 60 18.89 23.55 17.53
N GLU A 61 18.76 22.87 18.67
CA GLU A 61 18.72 21.41 18.75
C GLU A 61 17.49 20.85 18.04
N ARG A 62 16.31 21.43 18.27
CA ARG A 62 15.08 21.09 17.56
C ARG A 62 15.24 21.26 16.05
N SER A 63 15.81 22.37 15.58
CA SER A 63 16.06 22.59 14.15
C SER A 63 16.91 21.48 13.56
N LYS A 64 18.04 21.13 14.20
CA LYS A 64 18.91 20.03 13.77
C LYS A 64 18.18 18.70 13.73
N LEU A 65 17.36 18.41 14.74
CA LEU A 65 16.57 17.18 14.80
C LEU A 65 15.47 17.14 13.73
N TYR A 66 14.82 18.25 13.41
CA TYR A 66 13.87 18.31 12.30
C TYR A 66 14.56 18.06 10.95
N ASP A 67 15.77 18.60 10.74
CA ASP A 67 16.54 18.33 9.53
C ASP A 67 16.94 16.84 9.44
N LEU A 68 17.49 16.28 10.52
CA LEU A 68 17.81 14.85 10.60
C LEU A 68 16.57 13.97 10.40
N ARG A 69 15.43 14.35 10.98
CA ARG A 69 14.15 13.67 10.79
C ARG A 69 13.72 13.69 9.35
N ASN A 70 13.82 14.84 8.69
CA ASN A 70 13.47 14.99 7.29
C ASN A 70 14.39 14.17 6.38
N GLU A 71 15.69 14.09 6.69
CA GLU A 71 16.62 13.24 5.95
C GLU A 71 16.38 11.74 6.19
N ALA A 72 16.20 11.34 7.45
CA ALA A 72 15.87 9.96 7.81
C ALA A 72 14.54 9.52 7.18
N PHE A 73 13.54 10.38 7.19
CA PHE A 73 12.25 10.15 6.55
C PHE A 73 12.38 10.04 5.02
N LYS A 74 13.16 10.93 4.37
CA LYS A 74 13.47 10.81 2.94
C LYS A 74 14.20 9.50 2.63
N PHE A 75 15.04 9.01 3.51
CA PHE A 75 15.74 7.74 3.37
C PHE A 75 14.79 6.54 3.54
N GLU A 76 13.92 6.56 4.54
CA GLU A 76 12.88 5.54 4.75
C GLU A 76 11.90 5.50 3.57
N LEU A 77 11.48 6.65 3.03
CA LEU A 77 10.66 6.73 1.82
C LEU A 77 11.33 6.12 0.58
N LYS A 78 12.68 6.09 0.55
CA LYS A 78 13.43 5.45 -0.54
C LYS A 78 13.54 3.93 -0.35
N ARG A 79 13.26 3.40 0.83
CA ARG A 79 13.27 1.95 1.08
C ARG A 79 11.87 1.39 0.85
N PHE A 80 11.80 0.26 0.18
CA PHE A 80 10.52 -0.43 0.05
C PHE A 80 10.27 -1.28 1.28
N THR A 81 9.10 -1.12 1.90
CA THR A 81 8.60 -1.99 2.96
C THR A 81 7.32 -2.65 2.49
N ARG A 82 7.16 -3.94 2.82
CA ARG A 82 5.90 -4.65 2.55
C ARG A 82 4.81 -4.15 3.50
N PRO A 83 3.54 -4.24 3.10
CA PRO A 83 2.42 -4.06 4.02
C PRO A 83 2.56 -4.96 5.24
N SER A 84 2.51 -4.36 6.43
CA SER A 84 2.57 -5.05 7.72
C SER A 84 1.23 -5.07 8.45
N GLN A 85 0.24 -4.30 7.99
CA GLN A 85 -1.02 -4.08 8.67
C GLN A 85 -2.13 -4.99 8.12
N ARG A 86 -3.03 -5.44 9.02
CA ARG A 86 -4.26 -6.18 8.69
C ARG A 86 -3.99 -7.41 7.82
N PHE A 87 -4.92 -7.72 6.92
CA PHE A 87 -4.85 -8.83 5.96
C PHE A 87 -3.59 -8.80 5.08
N ALA A 88 -3.17 -7.60 4.66
CA ALA A 88 -1.95 -7.44 3.88
C ALA A 88 -0.70 -7.86 4.67
N GLY A 89 -0.67 -7.55 5.97
CA GLY A 89 0.36 -8.04 6.90
C GLY A 89 0.41 -9.56 7.00
N LEU A 90 -0.75 -10.21 7.12
CA LEU A 90 -0.85 -11.67 7.15
C LEU A 90 -0.25 -12.31 5.88
N MET A 91 -0.60 -11.77 4.71
CA MET A 91 -0.08 -12.25 3.42
C MET A 91 1.42 -11.99 3.25
N SER A 92 1.96 -10.94 3.88
CA SER A 92 3.39 -10.66 3.86
C SER A 92 4.22 -11.62 4.69
N ARG A 93 3.67 -12.25 5.74
CA ARG A 93 4.42 -13.11 6.67
C ARG A 93 4.98 -14.38 6.04
N GLY A 94 4.27 -14.95 5.07
CA GLY A 94 4.74 -16.16 4.37
C GLY A 94 5.69 -15.88 3.20
N LEU A 95 5.93 -14.60 2.86
CA LEU A 95 6.86 -14.22 1.80
C LEU A 95 8.31 -14.31 2.30
N GLY A 96 9.24 -14.71 1.43
CA GLY A 96 10.67 -14.70 1.75
C GLY A 96 11.19 -13.27 2.00
N PRO A 97 12.36 -13.09 2.64
CA PRO A 97 12.85 -11.77 3.03
C PRO A 97 13.01 -10.82 1.83
N LEU A 98 12.86 -9.52 2.07
CA LEU A 98 13.27 -8.49 1.12
C LEU A 98 14.80 -8.37 1.14
N PRO A 99 15.46 -8.05 0.01
CA PRO A 99 16.87 -7.68 0.02
C PRO A 99 17.10 -6.49 0.95
N GLU A 100 18.21 -6.46 1.69
CA GLU A 100 18.50 -5.33 2.60
C GLU A 100 18.52 -3.99 1.85
N SER A 101 19.00 -4.02 0.61
CA SER A 101 19.08 -2.91 -0.33
C SER A 101 17.79 -2.64 -1.13
N ALA A 102 16.65 -3.21 -0.72
CA ALA A 102 15.35 -3.04 -1.39
C ALA A 102 14.92 -1.57 -1.41
N LYS A 103 15.15 -0.91 -2.55
CA LYS A 103 14.71 0.46 -2.79
C LYS A 103 13.30 0.49 -3.39
N LEU A 104 12.55 1.54 -3.07
CA LEU A 104 11.30 1.87 -3.73
C LEU A 104 11.57 2.15 -5.22
N ILE A 105 10.87 1.44 -6.12
CA ILE A 105 11.07 1.56 -7.57
C ILE A 105 9.89 2.30 -8.16
N HIS A 106 10.10 3.50 -8.70
CA HIS A 106 9.02 4.21 -9.38
C HIS A 106 8.88 3.77 -10.85
N PRO A 107 7.66 3.47 -11.32
CA PRO A 107 7.39 3.06 -12.69
C PRO A 107 7.27 4.28 -13.62
N THR A 108 8.32 5.10 -13.66
CA THR A 108 8.42 6.24 -14.59
C THR A 108 8.66 5.74 -16.02
N GLU A 109 8.32 6.54 -17.02
CA GLU A 109 8.52 6.18 -18.43
C GLU A 109 10.00 5.90 -18.73
N LYS A 110 10.92 6.69 -18.17
CA LYS A 110 12.37 6.44 -18.23
C LYS A 110 12.76 5.06 -17.70
N ASN A 111 12.19 4.61 -16.60
CA ASN A 111 12.51 3.30 -16.01
C ASN A 111 11.85 2.16 -16.80
N LEU A 112 10.59 2.32 -17.20
CA LEU A 112 9.85 1.32 -18.00
C LEU A 112 10.39 1.19 -19.42
N GLY A 113 10.97 2.25 -19.99
CA GLY A 113 11.62 2.25 -21.30
C GLY A 113 12.85 1.34 -21.37
N LYS A 114 13.48 1.04 -20.23
CA LYS A 114 14.63 0.11 -20.15
C LYS A 114 14.27 -1.35 -20.37
N VAL A 115 12.98 -1.68 -20.33
CA VAL A 115 12.52 -3.06 -20.51
C VAL A 115 11.75 -3.18 -21.82
N ARG A 116 11.90 -4.31 -22.52
CA ARG A 116 11.12 -4.60 -23.73
C ARG A 116 9.62 -4.52 -23.46
N SER A 117 8.86 -4.20 -24.50
CA SER A 117 7.40 -4.29 -24.47
C SER A 117 6.93 -5.75 -24.35
N PHE A 118 5.88 -5.98 -23.56
CA PHE A 118 5.23 -7.28 -23.40
C PHE A 118 3.79 -7.29 -23.92
N ARG A 119 3.40 -6.34 -24.78
CA ARG A 119 2.00 -6.15 -25.18
C ARG A 119 1.33 -7.42 -25.70
N TRP A 120 1.96 -8.14 -26.61
CA TRP A 120 1.40 -9.37 -27.18
C TRP A 120 1.31 -10.51 -26.17
N LEU A 121 2.35 -10.68 -25.33
CA LEU A 121 2.32 -11.65 -24.24
C LEU A 121 1.20 -11.31 -23.25
N ALA A 122 1.06 -10.04 -22.86
CA ALA A 122 0.02 -9.57 -21.96
C ALA A 122 -1.39 -9.82 -22.52
N PHE A 123 -1.58 -9.56 -23.81
CA PHE A 123 -2.86 -9.83 -24.50
C PHE A 123 -3.18 -11.33 -24.52
N GLY A 124 -2.21 -12.18 -24.88
CA GLY A 124 -2.39 -13.63 -24.84
C GLY A 124 -2.69 -14.16 -23.43
N LEU A 125 -2.02 -13.63 -22.40
CA LEU A 125 -2.31 -13.97 -21.01
C LEU A 125 -3.71 -13.53 -20.58
N MET A 126 -4.18 -12.37 -21.03
CA MET A 126 -5.55 -11.93 -20.78
C MET A 126 -6.56 -12.91 -21.39
N LEU A 127 -6.37 -13.33 -22.64
CA LEU A 127 -7.24 -14.33 -23.28
C LEU A 127 -7.23 -15.65 -22.51
N ILE A 128 -6.04 -16.15 -22.14
CA ILE A 128 -5.90 -17.37 -21.33
C ILE A 128 -6.62 -17.22 -19.99
N ALA A 129 -6.47 -16.09 -19.32
CA ALA A 129 -7.11 -15.84 -18.03
C ALA A 129 -8.65 -15.84 -18.14
N ILE A 130 -9.21 -15.16 -19.15
CA ILE A 130 -10.66 -15.14 -19.41
C ILE A 130 -11.15 -16.55 -19.75
N SER A 131 -10.51 -17.23 -20.69
CA SER A 131 -10.90 -18.59 -21.08
C SER A 131 -10.83 -19.56 -19.90
N SER A 132 -9.78 -19.45 -19.06
CA SER A 132 -9.64 -20.28 -17.86
C SER A 132 -10.73 -19.97 -16.84
N LEU A 133 -11.06 -18.68 -16.63
CA LEU A 133 -12.10 -18.27 -15.71
C LEU A 133 -13.47 -18.80 -16.15
N VAL A 134 -13.81 -18.65 -17.43
CA VAL A 134 -15.06 -19.16 -18.01
C VAL A 134 -15.10 -20.69 -17.91
N THR A 135 -14.01 -21.36 -18.29
CA THR A 135 -13.93 -22.82 -18.23
C THR A 135 -14.11 -23.34 -16.81
N LEU A 136 -13.39 -22.78 -15.84
CA LEU A 136 -13.49 -23.19 -14.43
C LEU A 136 -14.90 -22.95 -13.86
N THR A 137 -15.51 -21.82 -14.19
CA THR A 137 -16.87 -21.53 -13.72
C THR A 137 -17.92 -22.44 -14.38
N ILE A 138 -17.72 -22.87 -15.64
CA ILE A 138 -18.62 -23.84 -16.28
C ILE A 138 -18.43 -25.24 -15.69
N LEU A 139 -17.19 -25.74 -15.62
CA LEU A 139 -16.88 -27.11 -15.23
C LEU A 139 -17.00 -27.37 -13.72
N VAL A 140 -16.82 -26.34 -12.90
CA VAL A 140 -16.82 -26.47 -11.44
C VAL A 140 -17.81 -25.45 -10.84
N PRO A 141 -19.11 -25.79 -10.73
CA PRO A 141 -20.17 -24.83 -10.41
C PRO A 141 -19.96 -24.05 -9.11
N TRP A 142 -19.42 -24.68 -8.06
CA TRP A 142 -19.15 -24.02 -6.79
C TRP A 142 -18.08 -22.92 -6.90
N MET A 143 -17.23 -22.94 -7.94
CA MET A 143 -16.25 -21.89 -8.19
C MET A 143 -16.87 -20.59 -8.73
N ARG A 144 -18.16 -20.58 -9.09
CA ARG A 144 -18.93 -19.36 -9.40
C ARG A 144 -19.21 -18.53 -8.16
N THR A 145 -19.20 -19.16 -6.99
CA THR A 145 -19.50 -18.50 -5.72
C THR A 145 -18.45 -17.44 -5.41
N SER A 146 -18.90 -16.24 -5.01
CA SER A 146 -18.06 -15.16 -4.50
C SER A 146 -18.33 -14.91 -3.01
N PRO A 147 -17.43 -14.24 -2.28
CA PRO A 147 -17.71 -13.80 -0.91
C PRO A 147 -19.03 -13.03 -0.81
N ALA A 148 -19.33 -12.16 -1.79
CA ALA A 148 -20.59 -11.42 -1.82
C ALA A 148 -21.79 -12.36 -1.99
N THR A 149 -21.70 -13.37 -2.87
CA THR A 149 -22.77 -14.36 -3.04
C THR A 149 -23.00 -15.18 -1.77
N LEU A 150 -21.92 -15.54 -1.06
CA LEU A 150 -22.01 -16.24 0.23
C LEU A 150 -22.69 -15.38 1.30
N LEU A 151 -22.31 -14.10 1.39
CA LEU A 151 -22.93 -13.18 2.34
C LEU A 151 -24.42 -12.98 2.00
N VAL A 152 -24.75 -12.74 0.74
CA VAL A 152 -26.15 -12.64 0.28
C VAL A 152 -26.94 -13.90 0.63
N ALA A 153 -26.41 -15.09 0.38
CA ALA A 153 -27.07 -16.35 0.73
C ALA A 153 -27.24 -16.54 2.25
N LEU A 154 -26.20 -16.26 3.03
CA LEU A 154 -26.22 -16.36 4.50
C LEU A 154 -27.26 -15.42 5.11
N PHE A 155 -27.25 -14.15 4.72
CA PHE A 155 -28.18 -13.16 5.23
C PHE A 155 -29.62 -13.42 4.73
N SER A 156 -29.80 -13.98 3.53
CA SER A 156 -31.11 -14.44 3.05
C SER A 156 -31.68 -15.58 3.91
N THR A 157 -30.81 -16.43 4.47
CA THR A 157 -31.21 -17.50 5.38
C THR A 157 -31.68 -16.95 6.74
N TRP A 158 -31.04 -15.89 7.24
CA TRP A 158 -31.33 -15.33 8.57
C TRP A 158 -32.46 -14.28 8.57
N PHE A 159 -32.57 -13.48 7.50
CA PHE A 159 -33.50 -12.34 7.42
C PHE A 159 -34.57 -12.51 6.34
N GLY A 160 -34.66 -13.70 5.73
CA GLY A 160 -35.60 -14.01 4.65
C GLY A 160 -35.20 -13.43 3.28
N SER A 161 -35.91 -13.87 2.24
CA SER A 161 -35.60 -13.52 0.83
C SER A 161 -35.86 -12.06 0.47
N THR A 162 -36.67 -11.34 1.26
CA THR A 162 -36.99 -9.93 1.00
C THR A 162 -35.90 -8.99 1.53
N ILE A 163 -35.44 -9.19 2.78
CA ILE A 163 -34.52 -8.27 3.45
C ILE A 163 -33.08 -8.77 3.37
N GLY A 164 -32.88 -10.08 3.47
CA GLY A 164 -31.55 -10.69 3.55
C GLY A 164 -30.61 -10.37 2.38
N PRO A 165 -31.06 -10.30 1.12
CA PRO A 165 -30.18 -9.90 0.02
C PRO A 165 -29.60 -8.48 0.19
N PHE A 166 -30.40 -7.52 0.67
CA PHE A 166 -29.95 -6.15 0.89
C PHE A 166 -28.94 -6.06 2.03
N VAL A 167 -29.20 -6.78 3.14
CA VAL A 167 -28.26 -6.84 4.27
C VAL A 167 -26.96 -7.53 3.86
N GLY A 168 -27.03 -8.62 3.09
CA GLY A 168 -25.86 -9.32 2.57
C GLY A 168 -25.03 -8.47 1.60
N LEU A 169 -25.68 -7.67 0.74
CA LEU A 169 -25.00 -6.73 -0.14
C LEU A 169 -24.33 -5.61 0.66
N ALA A 170 -25.02 -5.02 1.64
CA ALA A 170 -24.46 -4.00 2.52
C ALA A 170 -23.26 -4.54 3.33
N ALA A 171 -23.35 -5.76 3.86
CA ALA A 171 -22.25 -6.44 4.53
C ALA A 171 -21.06 -6.68 3.58
N SER A 172 -21.32 -7.04 2.33
CA SER A 172 -20.28 -7.20 1.29
C SER A 172 -19.54 -5.90 1.01
N ILE A 173 -20.28 -4.78 0.90
CA ILE A 173 -19.70 -3.44 0.73
C ILE A 173 -18.88 -3.06 1.98
N GLY A 174 -19.40 -3.30 3.18
CA GLY A 174 -18.67 -3.06 4.43
C GLY A 174 -17.36 -3.87 4.51
N LEU A 175 -17.39 -5.12 4.06
CA LEU A 175 -16.21 -5.99 4.00
C LEU A 175 -15.12 -5.43 3.06
N MET A 176 -15.49 -4.76 1.96
CA MET A 176 -14.52 -4.08 1.08
C MET A 176 -13.72 -3.00 1.78
N PHE A 177 -14.27 -2.33 2.80
CA PHE A 177 -13.55 -1.32 3.58
C PHE A 177 -12.63 -1.94 4.65
N PHE A 178 -12.90 -3.18 5.05
CA PHE A 178 -12.08 -3.92 6.01
C PHE A 178 -10.77 -4.41 5.37
N PHE A 179 -10.85 -4.81 4.11
CA PHE A 179 -9.69 -5.09 3.28
C PHE A 179 -9.09 -3.78 2.75
N PRO A 180 -7.88 -3.37 3.17
CA PRO A 180 -7.28 -2.15 2.66
C PRO A 180 -6.96 -2.33 1.16
N SER A 181 -7.89 -1.92 0.31
CA SER A 181 -7.68 -1.76 -1.12
C SER A 181 -6.75 -0.55 -1.33
N GLY A 182 -5.46 -0.81 -1.54
CA GLY A 182 -4.58 0.16 -2.21
C GLY A 182 -4.02 1.33 -1.39
N ILE A 183 -3.82 1.21 -0.08
CA ILE A 183 -3.25 2.32 0.74
C ILE A 183 -1.80 2.69 0.35
N THR A 184 -1.06 1.85 -0.36
CA THR A 184 0.40 2.03 -0.59
C THR A 184 0.79 2.62 -1.94
N SER A 185 -0.15 2.90 -2.85
CA SER A 185 0.19 3.49 -4.17
C SER A 185 0.48 5.00 -4.12
N LYS A 186 0.13 5.68 -3.01
CA LYS A 186 0.31 7.14 -2.85
C LYS A 186 1.76 7.59 -3.00
N PHE A 187 2.72 6.73 -2.68
CA PHE A 187 4.15 7.03 -2.75
C PHE A 187 4.77 6.80 -4.14
N TYR A 188 4.01 6.27 -5.10
CA TYR A 188 4.51 6.00 -6.44
C TYR A 188 4.22 7.16 -7.40
N LYS A 189 5.20 7.51 -8.24
CA LYS A 189 5.02 8.42 -9.40
C LYS A 189 4.72 7.60 -10.67
N GLY A 190 3.84 8.07 -11.55
CA GLY A 190 3.47 7.40 -12.81
C GLY A 190 1.96 7.30 -13.06
N LYS A 191 1.54 6.56 -14.10
CA LYS A 191 0.12 6.28 -14.39
C LYS A 191 -0.45 5.27 -13.38
N PHE A 192 -1.72 5.40 -13.00
CA PHE A 192 -2.38 4.58 -11.96
C PHE A 192 -2.08 3.07 -12.09
N LEU A 193 -2.37 2.47 -13.24
CA LEU A 193 -2.13 1.04 -13.49
C LEU A 193 -0.66 0.63 -13.36
N ASN A 194 0.27 1.53 -13.69
CA ASN A 194 1.70 1.27 -13.53
C ASN A 194 2.11 1.32 -12.06
N LYS A 195 1.54 2.26 -11.29
CA LYS A 195 1.79 2.38 -9.85
C LYS A 195 1.30 1.15 -9.11
N ALA A 196 0.05 0.73 -9.38
CA ALA A 196 -0.56 -0.44 -8.77
C ALA A 196 0.25 -1.71 -9.08
N ALA A 197 0.51 -1.98 -10.37
CA ALA A 197 1.31 -3.14 -10.77
C ALA A 197 2.72 -3.10 -10.17
N MET A 198 3.40 -1.95 -10.16
CA MET A 198 4.72 -1.85 -9.55
C MET A 198 4.68 -2.15 -8.05
N PHE A 199 3.74 -1.57 -7.32
CA PHE A 199 3.61 -1.82 -5.90
C PHE A 199 3.39 -3.31 -5.61
N GLU A 200 2.48 -3.96 -6.32
CA GLU A 200 2.20 -5.40 -6.16
C GLU A 200 3.40 -6.26 -6.53
N GLU A 201 4.10 -5.95 -7.62
CA GLU A 201 5.30 -6.70 -8.00
C GLU A 201 6.46 -6.49 -7.02
N GLN A 202 6.62 -5.29 -6.46
CA GLN A 202 7.56 -5.08 -5.36
C GLN A 202 7.18 -5.87 -4.12
N TRP A 203 5.89 -5.91 -3.79
CA TRP A 203 5.39 -6.64 -2.63
C TRP A 203 5.66 -8.14 -2.76
N PHE A 204 5.19 -8.75 -3.85
CA PHE A 204 5.15 -10.20 -3.98
C PHE A 204 6.38 -10.82 -4.67
N ARG A 205 7.23 -10.05 -5.37
CA ARG A 205 8.32 -10.63 -6.19
C ARG A 205 9.70 -10.10 -5.86
N MET A 206 9.83 -8.89 -5.28
CA MET A 206 11.16 -8.34 -4.98
C MET A 206 11.91 -9.24 -3.99
N GLY A 207 13.09 -9.71 -4.41
CA GLY A 207 13.93 -10.64 -3.65
C GLY A 207 13.66 -12.11 -3.93
N ALA A 208 12.70 -12.44 -4.80
CA ALA A 208 12.31 -13.82 -5.07
C ALA A 208 13.43 -14.69 -5.67
N GLU A 209 14.48 -14.09 -6.22
CA GLU A 209 15.72 -14.76 -6.63
C GLU A 209 16.32 -15.62 -5.52
N ASN A 210 16.19 -15.19 -4.26
CA ASN A 210 16.75 -15.86 -3.08
C ASN A 210 15.72 -16.70 -2.31
N TRP A 211 14.48 -16.77 -2.81
CA TRP A 211 13.43 -17.52 -2.14
C TRP A 211 13.44 -18.99 -2.52
N THR A 212 13.04 -19.83 -1.58
CA THR A 212 12.72 -21.23 -1.83
C THR A 212 11.52 -21.35 -2.78
N ILE A 213 11.38 -22.52 -3.42
CA ILE A 213 10.21 -22.82 -4.27
C ILE A 213 8.91 -22.67 -3.49
N ARG A 214 8.87 -23.13 -2.24
CA ARG A 214 7.69 -23.02 -1.36
C ARG A 214 7.26 -21.57 -1.14
N GLN A 215 8.21 -20.67 -0.88
CA GLN A 215 7.93 -19.23 -0.73
C GLN A 215 7.42 -18.59 -2.02
N ARG A 216 7.93 -19.02 -3.18
CA ARG A 216 7.45 -18.54 -4.49
C ARG A 216 6.03 -19.01 -4.77
N VAL A 217 5.73 -20.29 -4.50
CA VAL A 217 4.38 -20.85 -4.62
C VAL A 217 3.40 -20.13 -3.69
N TYR A 218 3.79 -19.95 -2.43
CA TYR A 218 3.00 -19.16 -1.47
C TYR A 218 2.76 -17.75 -1.98
N SER A 219 3.77 -17.06 -2.51
CA SER A 219 3.62 -15.72 -3.07
C SER A 219 2.60 -15.66 -4.22
N CYS A 220 2.61 -16.64 -5.12
CA CYS A 220 1.65 -16.72 -6.21
C CYS A 220 0.22 -16.99 -5.69
N ALA A 221 0.07 -17.89 -4.71
CA ALA A 221 -1.22 -18.14 -4.07
C ALA A 221 -1.74 -16.91 -3.31
N ALA A 222 -0.90 -16.29 -2.48
CA ALA A 222 -1.21 -15.07 -1.74
C ALA A 222 -1.60 -13.94 -2.69
N PHE A 223 -0.90 -13.80 -3.82
CA PHE A 223 -1.25 -12.83 -4.86
C PHE A 223 -2.69 -13.04 -5.36
N GLY A 224 -3.09 -14.27 -5.68
CA GLY A 224 -4.48 -14.58 -6.03
C GLY A 224 -5.47 -14.27 -4.91
N ILE A 225 -5.15 -14.64 -3.67
CA ILE A 225 -6.02 -14.42 -2.51
C ILE A 225 -6.19 -12.93 -2.21
N VAL A 226 -5.15 -12.10 -2.35
CA VAL A 226 -5.26 -10.66 -2.09
C VAL A 226 -6.18 -9.97 -3.09
N HIS A 227 -6.48 -10.59 -4.23
CA HIS A 227 -7.48 -10.09 -5.17
C HIS A 227 -8.93 -10.46 -4.78
N ILE A 228 -9.14 -11.34 -3.78
CA ILE A 228 -10.47 -11.64 -3.21
C ILE A 228 -11.07 -10.43 -2.48
N VAL A 229 -10.25 -9.43 -2.14
CA VAL A 229 -10.71 -8.15 -1.56
C VAL A 229 -11.74 -7.47 -2.47
N ASN A 230 -11.73 -7.81 -3.77
CA ASN A 230 -12.85 -7.59 -4.63
C ASN A 230 -13.91 -8.66 -4.36
N VAL A 231 -14.72 -8.46 -3.31
CA VAL A 231 -15.69 -9.44 -2.75
C VAL A 231 -16.69 -9.98 -3.77
N PHE A 232 -16.80 -9.34 -4.95
CA PHE A 232 -17.65 -9.75 -6.05
C PHE A 232 -17.01 -10.80 -6.97
N TYR A 233 -15.69 -10.99 -6.91
CA TYR A 233 -15.03 -11.95 -7.77
C TYR A 233 -15.33 -13.40 -7.35
N PRO A 234 -15.62 -14.29 -8.32
CA PRO A 234 -15.87 -15.70 -8.05
C PRO A 234 -14.60 -16.39 -7.55
N ILE A 235 -14.72 -17.45 -6.75
CA ILE A 235 -13.57 -18.20 -6.23
C ILE A 235 -12.62 -18.65 -7.36
N ALA A 236 -13.13 -18.97 -8.55
CA ALA A 236 -12.32 -19.27 -9.73
C ALA A 236 -11.24 -18.21 -10.02
N SER A 237 -11.52 -16.93 -9.74
CA SER A 237 -10.57 -15.84 -9.98
C SER A 237 -9.31 -15.97 -9.13
N ILE A 238 -9.40 -16.53 -7.92
CA ILE A 238 -8.25 -16.71 -7.01
C ILE A 238 -7.20 -17.60 -7.68
N PHE A 239 -7.65 -18.70 -8.29
CA PHE A 239 -6.78 -19.64 -8.99
C PHE A 239 -6.19 -19.01 -10.26
N VAL A 240 -7.03 -18.37 -11.08
CA VAL A 240 -6.58 -17.75 -12.33
C VAL A 240 -5.58 -16.62 -12.06
N VAL A 241 -5.89 -15.71 -11.12
CA VAL A 241 -5.00 -14.61 -10.76
C VAL A 241 -3.72 -15.13 -10.08
N GLY A 242 -3.81 -16.19 -9.27
CA GLY A 242 -2.65 -16.86 -8.71
C GLY A 242 -1.72 -17.44 -9.78
N MET A 243 -2.28 -18.09 -10.80
CA MET A 243 -1.53 -18.58 -11.97
C MET A 243 -0.87 -17.43 -12.74
N MET A 244 -1.59 -16.31 -12.95
CA MET A 244 -1.00 -15.12 -13.57
C MET A 244 0.16 -14.56 -12.72
N GLY A 245 0.02 -14.56 -11.39
CA GLY A 245 1.12 -14.26 -10.46
C GLY A 245 2.31 -15.20 -10.62
N GLY A 246 2.08 -16.47 -10.96
CA GLY A 246 3.10 -17.43 -11.37
C GLY A 246 3.83 -17.02 -12.65
N VAL A 247 3.10 -16.62 -13.69
CA VAL A 247 3.72 -16.11 -14.93
C VAL A 247 4.56 -14.86 -14.68
N PHE A 248 4.07 -13.94 -13.85
CA PHE A 248 4.81 -12.73 -13.45
C PHE A 248 6.08 -13.10 -12.68
N MET A 249 6.00 -14.05 -11.74
CA MET A 249 7.16 -14.61 -11.04
C MET A 249 8.19 -15.24 -12.02
N LEU A 250 7.74 -15.99 -13.02
CA LEU A 250 8.62 -16.58 -14.03
C LEU A 250 9.35 -15.51 -14.85
N VAL A 251 8.64 -14.45 -15.26
CA VAL A 251 9.24 -13.33 -15.99
C VAL A 251 10.25 -12.59 -15.12
N TYR A 252 9.92 -12.34 -13.85
CA TYR A 252 10.84 -11.78 -12.86
C TYR A 252 12.14 -12.59 -12.79
N LEU A 253 12.04 -13.89 -12.49
CA LEU A 253 13.21 -14.76 -12.31
C LEU A 253 14.04 -14.88 -13.59
N ARG A 254 13.39 -14.97 -14.76
CA ARG A 254 14.08 -15.02 -16.06
C ARG A 254 14.85 -13.74 -16.33
N PHE A 255 14.27 -12.57 -16.02
CA PHE A 255 14.96 -11.29 -16.18
C PHE A 255 16.10 -11.13 -15.17
N PHE A 256 15.91 -11.59 -13.93
CA PHE A 256 16.99 -11.59 -12.94
C PHE A 256 18.15 -12.46 -13.42
N LYS A 257 17.90 -13.71 -13.85
CA LYS A 257 18.93 -14.61 -14.39
C LYS A 257 19.71 -13.99 -15.55
N LYS A 258 19.04 -13.20 -16.41
CA LYS A 258 19.67 -12.53 -17.55
C LYS A 258 20.49 -11.29 -17.18
N THR A 259 20.08 -10.55 -16.15
CA THR A 259 20.60 -9.19 -15.88
C THR A 259 21.33 -9.04 -14.55
N GLY A 260 21.19 -10.02 -13.64
CA GLY A 260 21.65 -9.93 -12.25
C GLY A 260 20.96 -8.82 -11.43
N SER A 261 19.93 -8.16 -11.96
CA SER A 261 19.36 -6.95 -11.36
C SER A 261 17.93 -7.17 -10.89
N THR A 262 17.74 -7.21 -9.56
CA THR A 262 16.42 -7.21 -8.88
C THR A 262 15.54 -6.07 -9.38
N LYS A 263 16.12 -4.88 -9.59
CA LYS A 263 15.41 -3.69 -10.07
C LYS A 263 14.85 -3.90 -11.49
N LEU A 264 15.67 -4.38 -12.42
CA LEU A 264 15.22 -4.62 -13.81
C LEU A 264 14.23 -5.77 -13.88
N ALA A 265 14.43 -6.83 -13.08
CA ALA A 265 13.49 -7.95 -12.96
C ALA A 265 12.11 -7.48 -12.46
N THR A 266 12.08 -6.66 -11.39
CA THR A 266 10.84 -6.09 -10.86
C THR A 266 10.16 -5.19 -11.89
N LEU A 267 10.91 -4.33 -12.58
CA LEU A 267 10.39 -3.48 -13.66
C LEU A 267 9.80 -4.29 -14.80
N ALA A 268 10.43 -5.41 -15.17
CA ALA A 268 9.94 -6.27 -16.23
C ALA A 268 8.61 -6.93 -15.87
N SER A 269 8.53 -7.51 -14.66
CA SER A 269 7.29 -8.09 -14.15
C SER A 269 6.20 -7.03 -14.06
N ALA A 270 6.48 -5.86 -13.49
CA ALA A 270 5.54 -4.77 -13.35
C ALA A 270 5.05 -4.23 -14.70
N LYS A 271 5.92 -4.18 -15.71
CA LYS A 271 5.55 -3.75 -17.06
C LYS A 271 4.61 -4.75 -17.75
N LEU A 272 4.88 -6.04 -17.61
CA LEU A 272 3.99 -7.10 -18.09
C LEU A 272 2.64 -7.02 -17.36
N HIS A 273 2.65 -7.01 -16.04
CA HIS A 273 1.46 -6.94 -15.20
C HIS A 273 0.61 -5.70 -15.52
N ALA A 274 1.21 -4.50 -15.58
CA ALA A 274 0.47 -3.30 -15.97
C ALA A 274 -0.12 -3.39 -17.39
N SER A 275 0.56 -4.09 -18.31
CA SER A 275 0.04 -4.29 -19.67
C SER A 275 -1.12 -5.28 -19.70
N TYR A 276 -1.03 -6.35 -18.90
CA TYR A 276 -2.12 -7.30 -18.69
C TYR A 276 -3.34 -6.59 -18.10
N ASN A 277 -3.16 -5.79 -17.04
CA ASN A 277 -4.24 -5.05 -16.41
C ASN A 277 -4.93 -4.09 -17.39
N ARG A 278 -4.18 -3.40 -18.27
CA ARG A 278 -4.80 -2.54 -19.31
C ARG A 278 -5.76 -3.32 -20.20
N PHE A 279 -5.36 -4.50 -20.67
CA PHE A 279 -6.22 -5.34 -21.50
C PHE A 279 -7.40 -5.89 -20.71
N ALA A 280 -7.19 -6.34 -19.47
CA ALA A 280 -8.26 -6.80 -18.59
C ALA A 280 -9.30 -5.70 -18.31
N PHE A 281 -8.87 -4.47 -18.01
CA PHE A 281 -9.78 -3.33 -17.84
C PHE A 281 -10.52 -3.01 -19.13
N LEU A 282 -9.84 -2.98 -20.29
CA LEU A 282 -10.49 -2.75 -21.58
C LEU A 282 -11.57 -3.81 -21.85
N TYR A 283 -11.27 -5.08 -21.59
CA TYR A 283 -12.22 -6.17 -21.71
C TYR A 283 -13.43 -5.99 -20.78
N ILE A 284 -13.21 -5.67 -19.51
CA ILE A 284 -14.29 -5.42 -18.54
C ILE A 284 -15.19 -4.28 -19.02
N PHE A 285 -14.62 -3.15 -19.44
CA PHE A 285 -15.41 -2.02 -19.94
C PHE A 285 -16.19 -2.37 -21.21
N ALA A 286 -15.58 -3.12 -22.13
CA ALA A 286 -16.27 -3.58 -23.34
C ALA A 286 -17.42 -4.53 -23.01
N ALA A 287 -17.19 -5.50 -22.13
CA ALA A 287 -18.21 -6.46 -21.69
C ALA A 287 -19.38 -5.77 -20.96
N LEU A 288 -19.09 -4.83 -20.06
CA LEU A 288 -20.10 -4.03 -19.39
C LEU A 288 -20.90 -3.19 -20.38
N GLY A 289 -20.24 -2.51 -21.32
CA GLY A 289 -20.91 -1.74 -22.37
C GLY A 289 -21.86 -2.57 -23.21
N LEU A 290 -21.41 -3.74 -23.67
CA LEU A 290 -22.23 -4.68 -24.44
C LEU A 290 -23.42 -5.21 -23.62
N THR A 291 -23.20 -5.55 -22.36
CA THR A 291 -24.26 -6.04 -21.47
C THR A 291 -25.33 -4.96 -21.23
N THR A 292 -24.92 -3.72 -20.98
CA THR A 292 -25.84 -2.60 -20.81
C THR A 292 -26.68 -2.36 -22.06
N VAL A 293 -26.05 -2.34 -23.25
CA VAL A 293 -26.78 -2.19 -24.52
C VAL A 293 -27.79 -3.33 -24.70
N TYR A 294 -27.38 -4.58 -24.45
CA TYR A 294 -28.27 -5.74 -24.54
C TYR A 294 -29.49 -5.63 -23.63
N VAL A 295 -29.29 -5.22 -22.36
CA VAL A 295 -30.39 -5.05 -21.39
C VAL A 295 -31.35 -3.93 -21.81
N ILE A 296 -30.83 -2.79 -22.27
CA ILE A 296 -31.66 -1.67 -22.73
C ILE A 296 -32.50 -2.10 -23.93
N VAL A 297 -31.88 -2.69 -24.96
CA VAL A 297 -32.59 -3.14 -26.16
C VAL A 297 -33.65 -4.18 -25.81
N SER A 298 -33.32 -5.15 -24.95
CA SER A 298 -34.27 -6.19 -24.54
C SER A 298 -35.47 -5.61 -23.78
N SER A 299 -35.26 -4.59 -22.94
CA SER A 299 -36.33 -3.92 -22.18
C SER A 299 -37.22 -3.02 -23.04
N LEU A 300 -36.71 -2.52 -24.17
CA LEU A 300 -37.50 -1.75 -25.14
C LEU A 300 -38.34 -2.65 -26.06
N MET A 301 -37.98 -3.94 -26.17
CA MET A 301 -38.67 -4.92 -27.01
C MET A 301 -39.71 -5.75 -26.24
N SER A 302 -39.71 -5.70 -24.91
CA SER A 302 -40.68 -6.35 -24.00
C SER A 302 -41.79 -5.41 -23.60
#